data_AF-S4RKJ7-F1
#
_entry.id   AF-S4RKJ7-F1
#
_cell.length_a   1.000
_cell.length_b   1.000
_cell.length_c   1.000
_cell.angle_alpha   90.00
_cell.angle_beta   90.00
_cell.angle_gamma   90.00
#
_symmetry.space_group_name_H-M   'P 1'
#
loop_
_entity.id
_entity.type
_entity.pdbx_description
1 polymer ?
#
loop_
_entity_poly.entity_id
_entity_poly.type
_entity_poly.pdbx_seq_one_letter_code
_entity_poly.pdbx_strand_id
1 'polypeptide(L)'
;EEQQLSDLLQFISHSDPQLRGNVAVLCGVIVSAVLATPHRAILSPAELEDVVRPLHVALKDSSSVTCRLACVGVRHCVMQLCNSKQSGLGLTLLSALLHLHDNSYWLVRTELMDTVADIDFRLIAFLEKNVGCHSGCDEKSEERLQDRAVASILRLLSDEDGRVRHAAAASLSRLVPNLFFECDQAQNDPVVAIARAHTASCLELLVHEN
;
A
#
# COMPACT_ATOMS: atom_id res chain seq x y z
N GLU A 1 -19.74 -30.96 3.73
CA GLU A 1 -19.27 -29.93 2.80
C GLU A 1 -17.81 -30.21 2.48
N GLU A 2 -17.39 -30.06 1.23
CA GLU A 2 -15.99 -30.25 0.83
C GLU A 2 -15.16 -29.02 1.21
N GLN A 3 -14.01 -29.23 1.84
CA GLN A 3 -13.09 -28.16 2.18
C GLN A 3 -12.59 -27.45 0.93
N GLN A 4 -12.57 -26.12 0.99
CA GLN A 4 -12.11 -25.26 -0.09
C GLN A 4 -10.82 -24.53 0.31
N LEU A 5 -10.04 -24.10 -0.68
CA LEU A 5 -8.83 -23.32 -0.40
C LEU A 5 -9.16 -21.98 0.30
N SER A 6 -10.35 -21.43 0.07
CA SER A 6 -10.86 -20.24 0.77
C SER A 6 -11.00 -20.44 2.28
N ASP A 7 -11.10 -21.68 2.77
CA ASP A 7 -11.16 -21.96 4.21
C ASP A 7 -9.87 -21.55 4.93
N LEU A 8 -8.75 -21.43 4.19
CA LEU A 8 -7.50 -20.91 4.74
C LEU A 8 -7.64 -19.47 5.26
N LEU A 9 -8.57 -18.68 4.70
CA LEU A 9 -8.81 -17.30 5.16
C LEU A 9 -9.35 -17.26 6.59
N GLN A 10 -9.99 -18.34 7.07
CA GLN A 10 -10.56 -18.42 8.42
C GLN A 10 -9.47 -18.43 9.51
N PHE A 11 -8.23 -18.81 9.16
CA PHE A 11 -7.09 -18.76 10.08
C PHE A 11 -6.66 -17.35 10.46
N ILE A 12 -7.26 -16.30 9.87
CA ILE A 12 -7.08 -14.92 10.31
C ILE A 12 -7.53 -14.69 11.76
N SER A 13 -8.37 -15.57 12.32
CA SER A 13 -8.84 -15.50 13.72
C SER A 13 -8.14 -16.52 14.62
N HIS A 14 -7.07 -17.17 14.15
CA HIS A 14 -6.36 -18.19 14.91
C HIS A 14 -5.61 -17.60 16.12
N SER A 15 -5.39 -18.38 17.17
CA SER A 15 -4.70 -17.94 18.38
C SER A 15 -3.23 -17.58 18.16
N ASP A 16 -2.54 -18.33 17.30
CA ASP A 16 -1.14 -18.09 16.91
C ASP A 16 -1.01 -16.85 15.99
N PRO A 17 -0.30 -15.79 16.41
CA PRO A 17 -0.10 -14.59 15.60
C PRO A 17 0.71 -14.84 14.32
N GLN A 18 1.63 -15.80 14.31
CA GLN A 18 2.40 -16.12 13.11
C GLN A 18 1.48 -16.69 12.02
N LEU A 19 0.49 -17.51 12.41
CA LEU A 19 -0.47 -18.07 11.47
C LEU A 19 -1.38 -16.97 10.90
N ARG A 20 -1.93 -16.09 11.76
CA ARG A 20 -2.73 -14.93 11.31
C ARG A 20 -1.95 -14.07 10.32
N GLY A 21 -0.69 -13.75 10.66
CA GLY A 21 0.17 -12.95 9.81
C GLY A 21 0.49 -13.61 8.47
N ASN A 22 0.74 -14.92 8.45
CA ASN A 22 0.98 -15.66 7.20
C ASN A 22 -0.27 -15.71 6.30
N VAL A 23 -1.47 -15.76 6.87
CA VAL A 23 -2.72 -15.62 6.10
C VAL A 23 -2.79 -14.24 5.45
N ALA A 24 -2.42 -13.18 6.16
CA ALA A 24 -2.36 -11.83 5.60
C ALA A 24 -1.35 -11.74 4.43
N VAL A 25 -0.16 -12.34 4.57
CA VAL A 25 0.82 -12.41 3.47
C VAL A 25 0.24 -13.17 2.27
N LEU A 26 -0.39 -14.32 2.51
CA LEU A 26 -1.02 -15.12 1.47
C LEU A 26 -2.08 -14.31 0.71
N CYS A 27 -2.94 -13.58 1.41
CA CYS A 27 -3.94 -12.69 0.82
C CYS A 27 -3.28 -11.65 -0.11
N GLY A 28 -2.23 -10.99 0.35
CA GLY A 28 -1.48 -10.02 -0.46
C GLY A 28 -0.93 -10.63 -1.75
N VAL A 29 -0.33 -11.81 -1.66
CA VAL A 29 0.21 -12.51 -2.84
C VAL A 29 -0.90 -12.93 -3.80
N ILE A 30 -2.03 -13.45 -3.31
CA ILE A 30 -3.18 -13.84 -4.13
C ILE A 30 -3.74 -12.62 -4.88
N VAL A 31 -3.97 -11.51 -4.18
CA VAL A 31 -4.48 -10.27 -4.79
C VAL A 31 -3.54 -9.79 -5.89
N SER A 32 -2.23 -9.78 -5.61
CA SER A 32 -1.20 -9.38 -6.58
C SER A 32 -1.24 -10.26 -7.83
N ALA A 33 -1.31 -11.58 -7.67
CA ALA A 33 -1.33 -12.54 -8.79
C ALA A 33 -2.61 -12.45 -9.63
N VAL A 34 -3.77 -12.29 -8.98
CA VAL A 34 -5.06 -12.14 -9.67
C VAL A 34 -5.10 -10.86 -10.50
N LEU A 35 -4.62 -9.75 -9.93
CA LEU A 35 -4.61 -8.46 -10.63
C LEU A 35 -3.53 -8.38 -11.71
N ALA A 36 -2.43 -9.12 -11.58
CA ALA A 36 -1.42 -9.25 -12.63
C ALA A 36 -1.91 -10.06 -13.85
N THR A 37 -3.00 -10.82 -13.72
CA THR A 37 -3.58 -11.63 -14.80
C THR A 37 -5.03 -11.24 -15.10
N PRO A 38 -5.32 -9.97 -15.43
CA PRO A 38 -6.68 -9.42 -15.45
C PRO A 38 -7.58 -10.10 -16.50
N HIS A 39 -7.00 -10.66 -17.56
CA HIS A 39 -7.74 -11.36 -18.62
C HIS A 39 -8.28 -12.73 -18.19
N ARG A 40 -7.82 -13.29 -17.07
CA ARG A 40 -8.23 -14.61 -16.59
C ARG A 40 -9.33 -14.59 -15.54
N ALA A 41 -9.76 -13.39 -15.11
CA ALA A 41 -10.88 -13.13 -14.19
C ALA A 41 -11.14 -14.28 -13.19
N ILE A 42 -10.10 -14.67 -12.45
CA ILE A 42 -10.11 -15.86 -11.59
C ILE A 42 -11.02 -15.67 -10.38
N LEU A 43 -11.10 -14.42 -9.89
CA LEU A 43 -11.98 -14.01 -8.80
C LEU A 43 -12.96 -12.94 -9.29
N SER A 44 -14.20 -13.06 -8.86
CA SER A 44 -15.17 -11.98 -8.94
C SER A 44 -14.76 -10.80 -8.03
N PRO A 45 -15.30 -9.59 -8.26
CA PRO A 45 -15.01 -8.44 -7.40
C PRO A 45 -15.34 -8.67 -5.92
N ALA A 46 -16.39 -9.44 -5.61
CA ALA A 46 -16.78 -9.76 -4.24
C ALA A 46 -15.77 -10.73 -3.58
N GLU A 47 -15.34 -11.76 -4.29
CA GLU A 47 -14.32 -12.69 -3.78
C GLU A 47 -12.97 -11.98 -3.58
N LEU A 48 -12.62 -11.02 -4.43
CA LEU A 48 -11.43 -10.21 -4.23
C LEU A 48 -11.51 -9.39 -2.93
N GLU A 49 -12.67 -8.81 -2.64
CA GLU A 49 -12.90 -8.08 -1.39
C GLU A 49 -12.79 -9.02 -0.17
N ASP A 50 -13.30 -10.25 -0.27
CA ASP A 50 -13.16 -11.26 0.78
C ASP A 50 -11.69 -11.62 1.05
N VAL A 51 -10.84 -11.64 0.02
CA VAL A 51 -9.38 -11.86 0.18
C VAL A 51 -8.68 -10.63 0.75
N VAL A 52 -9.12 -9.40 0.44
CA VAL A 52 -8.53 -8.17 0.97
C VAL A 52 -8.91 -7.94 2.45
N ARG A 53 -10.11 -8.35 2.88
CA ARG A 53 -10.61 -8.13 4.25
C ARG A 53 -9.65 -8.63 5.36
N PRO A 54 -9.05 -9.83 5.28
CA PRO A 54 -8.03 -10.28 6.23
C PRO A 54 -6.85 -9.32 6.43
N LEU A 55 -6.41 -8.60 5.38
CA LEU A 55 -5.33 -7.62 5.49
C LEU A 55 -5.73 -6.47 6.43
N HIS A 56 -6.94 -5.94 6.26
CA HIS A 56 -7.47 -4.89 7.14
C HIS A 56 -7.57 -5.33 8.60
N VAL A 57 -7.99 -6.57 8.84
CA VAL A 57 -8.07 -7.16 10.19
C VAL A 57 -6.66 -7.27 10.78
N ALA A 58 -5.71 -7.82 10.03
CA ALA A 58 -4.35 -8.06 10.50
C ALA A 58 -3.53 -6.78 10.74
N LEU A 59 -3.82 -5.69 10.02
CA LEU A 59 -3.19 -4.38 10.27
C LEU A 59 -3.60 -3.77 11.62
N LYS A 60 -4.76 -4.16 12.16
CA LYS A 60 -5.29 -3.68 13.45
C LYS A 60 -5.12 -4.72 14.57
N ASP A 61 -4.30 -5.75 14.35
CA ASP A 61 -4.10 -6.83 15.30
C ASP A 61 -3.37 -6.34 16.56
N SER A 62 -3.61 -7.01 17.69
CA SER A 62 -2.92 -6.71 18.94
C SER A 62 -1.46 -7.17 18.94
N SER A 63 -1.10 -8.14 18.09
CA SER A 63 0.26 -8.64 17.96
C SER A 63 1.04 -7.87 16.90
N SER A 64 2.17 -7.30 17.31
CA SER A 64 3.13 -6.67 16.38
C SER A 64 3.68 -7.64 15.33
N VAL A 65 3.69 -8.96 15.60
CA VAL A 65 4.08 -9.98 14.61
C VAL A 65 3.06 -10.03 13.47
N THR A 66 1.78 -10.09 13.82
CA THR A 66 0.68 -10.09 12.84
C THR A 66 0.67 -8.80 12.04
N CYS A 67 0.76 -7.63 12.72
CA CYS A 67 0.78 -6.34 12.03
C CYS A 67 1.96 -6.20 11.07
N ARG A 68 3.16 -6.68 11.43
CA ARG A 68 4.32 -6.66 10.54
C ARG A 68 4.07 -7.50 9.30
N LEU A 69 3.57 -8.72 9.47
CA LEU A 69 3.29 -9.62 8.34
C LEU A 69 2.13 -9.10 7.48
N ALA A 70 1.14 -8.45 8.09
CA ALA A 70 0.11 -7.73 7.36
C ALA A 70 0.72 -6.64 6.47
N CYS A 71 1.65 -5.83 7.01
CA CYS A 71 2.38 -4.81 6.25
C CYS A 71 3.10 -5.42 5.02
N VAL A 72 3.79 -6.54 5.20
CA VAL A 72 4.41 -7.30 4.09
C VAL A 72 3.36 -7.74 3.06
N GLY A 73 2.23 -8.28 3.51
CA GLY A 73 1.10 -8.65 2.64
C GLY A 73 0.57 -7.46 1.84
N VAL A 74 0.37 -6.30 2.47
CA VAL A 74 -0.04 -5.07 1.79
C VAL A 74 0.98 -4.64 0.75
N ARG A 75 2.28 -4.72 1.04
CA ARG A 75 3.36 -4.37 0.10
C ARG A 75 3.29 -5.17 -1.19
N HIS A 76 2.83 -6.43 -1.14
CA HIS A 76 2.67 -7.26 -2.33
C HIS A 76 1.55 -6.81 -3.26
N CYS A 77 0.49 -6.17 -2.76
CA CYS A 77 -0.75 -5.97 -3.53
C CYS A 77 -1.21 -4.53 -3.68
N VAL A 78 -0.85 -3.60 -2.78
CA VAL A 78 -1.50 -2.30 -2.70
C VAL A 78 -1.44 -1.49 -3.99
N MET A 79 -0.28 -1.47 -4.67
CA MET A 79 -0.14 -0.74 -5.94
C MET A 79 -0.88 -1.41 -7.10
N GLN A 80 -1.02 -2.74 -7.08
CA GLN A 80 -1.83 -3.45 -8.08
C GLN A 80 -3.32 -3.17 -7.86
N LEU A 81 -3.78 -3.14 -6.61
CA LEU A 81 -5.15 -2.73 -6.25
C LEU A 81 -5.43 -1.30 -6.73
N CYS A 82 -4.55 -0.35 -6.41
CA CYS A 82 -4.70 1.05 -6.82
C CYS A 82 -4.75 1.21 -8.35
N ASN A 83 -4.02 0.39 -9.11
CA ASN A 83 -4.06 0.41 -10.58
C ASN A 83 -5.23 -0.40 -11.18
N SER A 84 -6.05 -1.06 -10.36
CA SER A 84 -7.14 -1.91 -10.81
C SER A 84 -8.49 -1.19 -10.83
N LYS A 85 -9.53 -1.89 -11.30
CA LYS A 85 -10.93 -1.43 -11.21
C LYS A 85 -11.44 -1.35 -9.75
N GLN A 86 -10.76 -2.01 -8.81
CA GLN A 86 -11.10 -2.03 -7.38
C GLN A 86 -10.18 -1.09 -6.57
N SER A 87 -9.74 0.02 -7.17
CA SER A 87 -8.81 0.98 -6.58
C SER A 87 -9.25 1.56 -5.22
N GLY A 88 -10.56 1.62 -4.95
CA GLY A 88 -11.10 1.98 -3.63
C GLY A 88 -10.62 1.06 -2.50
N LEU A 89 -10.48 -0.25 -2.75
CA LEU A 89 -9.90 -1.19 -1.78
C LEU A 89 -8.43 -0.88 -1.50
N GLY A 90 -7.68 -0.45 -2.53
CA GLY A 90 -6.30 -0.01 -2.38
C GLY A 90 -6.17 1.24 -1.51
N LEU A 91 -7.01 2.26 -1.74
CA LEU A 91 -7.01 3.50 -0.95
C LEU A 91 -7.35 3.26 0.52
N THR A 92 -8.40 2.47 0.80
CA THR A 92 -8.78 2.14 2.18
C THR A 92 -7.67 1.36 2.88
N LEU A 93 -7.04 0.41 2.19
CA LEU A 93 -5.94 -0.39 2.73
C LEU A 93 -4.69 0.45 3.01
N LEU A 94 -4.34 1.39 2.12
CA LEU A 94 -3.26 2.35 2.33
C LEU A 94 -3.56 3.27 3.53
N SER A 95 -4.79 3.73 3.67
CA SER A 95 -5.20 4.52 4.85
C SER A 95 -5.04 3.73 6.15
N ALA A 96 -5.44 2.45 6.17
CA ALA A 96 -5.26 1.57 7.32
C ALA A 96 -3.77 1.31 7.62
N LEU A 97 -2.96 1.06 6.60
CA LEU A 97 -1.52 0.87 6.70
C LEU A 97 -0.83 2.04 7.41
N LEU A 98 -1.18 3.27 7.03
CA LEU A 98 -0.57 4.49 7.61
C LEU A 98 -0.83 4.66 9.11
N HIS A 99 -1.79 3.96 9.72
CA HIS A 99 -1.99 3.99 11.18
C HIS A 99 -0.90 3.23 11.94
N LEU A 100 -0.09 2.40 11.27
CA LEU A 100 0.98 1.64 11.93
C LEU A 100 2.17 2.51 12.38
N HIS A 101 2.19 3.81 12.03
CA HIS A 101 3.29 4.70 12.42
C HIS A 101 3.40 4.88 13.94
N ASP A 102 2.27 4.77 14.66
CA ASP A 102 2.20 4.84 16.12
C ASP A 102 2.43 3.48 16.81
N ASN A 103 2.71 2.41 16.06
CA ASN A 103 2.93 1.09 16.64
C ASN A 103 4.15 1.13 17.56
N SER A 104 4.04 0.59 18.77
CA SER A 104 5.14 0.62 19.76
C SER A 104 6.37 -0.20 19.34
N TYR A 105 6.20 -1.19 18.46
CA TYR A 105 7.29 -2.06 18.04
C TYR A 105 8.03 -1.50 16.82
N TRP A 106 9.32 -1.20 17.01
CA TRP A 106 10.18 -0.56 16.01
C TRP A 106 10.19 -1.29 14.65
N LEU A 107 10.12 -2.63 14.67
CA LEU A 107 10.19 -3.43 13.44
C LEU A 107 8.92 -3.29 12.58
N VAL A 108 7.76 -3.04 13.19
CA VAL A 108 6.53 -2.70 12.46
C VAL A 108 6.70 -1.33 11.80
N ARG A 109 7.27 -0.35 12.52
CA ARG A 109 7.52 1.00 11.97
C ARG A 109 8.50 0.95 10.81
N THR A 110 9.57 0.16 10.89
CA THR A 110 10.52 0.02 9.77
C THR A 110 9.90 -0.68 8.55
N GLU A 111 9.07 -1.70 8.76
CA GLU A 111 8.36 -2.37 7.65
C GLU A 111 7.33 -1.44 6.99
N LEU A 112 6.64 -0.61 7.79
CA LEU A 112 5.76 0.44 7.29
C LEU A 112 6.55 1.40 6.39
N MET A 113 7.71 1.89 6.85
CA MET A 113 8.53 2.82 6.07
C MET A 113 8.99 2.20 4.75
N ASP A 114 9.40 0.93 4.76
CA ASP A 114 9.81 0.23 3.54
C ASP A 114 8.63 0.07 2.56
N THR A 115 7.45 -0.25 3.07
CA THR A 115 6.22 -0.39 2.27
C THR A 115 5.78 0.96 1.68
N VAL A 116 5.79 2.02 2.48
CA VAL A 116 5.39 3.38 2.03
C VAL A 116 6.34 3.91 0.96
N ALA A 117 7.64 3.59 1.05
CA ALA A 117 8.65 4.05 0.09
C ALA A 117 8.39 3.60 -1.36
N ASP A 118 7.64 2.51 -1.55
CA ASP A 118 7.31 1.96 -2.87
C ASP A 118 5.96 2.46 -3.43
N ILE A 119 5.28 3.36 -2.72
CA ILE A 119 3.98 3.88 -3.14
C ILE A 119 4.16 5.02 -4.14
N ASP A 120 3.44 4.94 -5.27
CA ASP A 120 3.35 6.02 -6.24
C ASP A 120 2.22 7.00 -5.87
N PHE A 121 2.56 8.07 -5.15
CA PHE A 121 1.57 9.07 -4.73
C PHE A 121 1.02 9.93 -5.88
N ARG A 122 1.61 9.88 -7.08
CA ARG A 122 0.99 10.48 -8.27
C ARG A 122 -0.29 9.72 -8.64
N LEU A 123 -0.24 8.39 -8.60
CA LEU A 123 -1.42 7.55 -8.78
C LEU A 123 -2.42 7.78 -7.65
N ILE A 124 -1.97 7.83 -6.40
CA ILE A 124 -2.86 8.05 -5.25
C ILE A 124 -3.59 9.40 -5.38
N ALA A 125 -2.88 10.47 -5.75
CA ALA A 125 -3.49 11.79 -5.96
C ALA A 125 -4.55 11.78 -7.08
N PHE A 126 -4.31 11.05 -8.17
CA PHE A 126 -5.31 10.84 -9.21
C PHE A 126 -6.57 10.14 -8.67
N LEU A 127 -6.38 9.08 -7.89
CA LEU A 127 -7.48 8.29 -7.35
C LEU A 127 -8.29 9.07 -6.30
N GLU A 128 -7.63 9.81 -5.40
CA GLU A 128 -8.28 10.67 -4.42
C GLU A 128 -9.19 11.71 -5.09
N LYS A 129 -8.78 12.24 -6.25
CA LYS A 129 -9.57 13.22 -7.03
C LYS A 129 -10.76 12.61 -7.79
N ASN A 130 -10.60 11.40 -8.33
CA ASN A 130 -11.57 10.82 -9.30
C ASN A 130 -12.47 9.73 -8.72
N VAL A 131 -11.94 8.92 -7.81
CA VAL A 131 -12.68 7.86 -7.14
C VAL A 131 -13.29 8.44 -5.86
N GLY A 132 -12.58 9.34 -5.17
CA GLY A 132 -12.97 9.75 -3.82
C GLY A 132 -12.88 8.56 -2.85
N CYS A 133 -12.80 8.85 -1.55
CA CYS A 133 -12.84 7.81 -0.52
C CYS A 133 -14.22 7.14 -0.52
N HIS A 134 -14.41 6.10 -1.33
CA HIS A 134 -15.63 5.29 -1.30
C HIS A 134 -15.72 4.64 0.09
N SER A 135 -16.71 5.07 0.87
CA SER A 135 -17.29 4.39 2.04
C SER A 135 -16.30 3.57 2.89
N GLY A 136 -15.53 4.23 3.76
CA GLY A 136 -14.72 3.52 4.75
C GLY A 136 -13.47 4.26 5.23
N CYS A 137 -13.08 5.34 4.56
CA CYS A 137 -12.23 6.36 5.18
C CYS A 137 -13.09 7.08 6.22
N ASP A 138 -12.59 7.27 7.44
CA ASP A 138 -13.25 8.16 8.42
C ASP A 138 -13.67 9.43 7.70
N GLU A 139 -14.97 9.76 7.72
CA GLU A 139 -15.57 10.95 7.08
C GLU A 139 -14.98 12.29 7.59
N LYS A 140 -13.94 12.22 8.43
CA LYS A 140 -13.20 13.33 9.05
C LYS A 140 -11.73 13.44 8.62
N SER A 141 -11.18 12.50 7.84
CA SER A 141 -9.79 12.63 7.37
C SER A 141 -9.79 13.45 6.08
N GLU A 142 -9.83 14.78 6.22
CA GLU A 142 -9.66 15.73 5.11
C GLU A 142 -8.22 15.75 4.56
N GLU A 143 -7.28 15.11 5.27
CA GLU A 143 -5.87 15.11 4.95
C GLU A 143 -5.53 14.04 3.89
N ARG A 144 -4.81 14.45 2.84
CA ARG A 144 -4.40 13.58 1.74
C ARG A 144 -3.50 12.46 2.25
N LEU A 145 -3.59 11.26 1.66
CA LEU A 145 -2.76 10.12 2.03
C LEU A 145 -1.27 10.42 1.90
N GLN A 146 -0.88 11.22 0.90
CA GLN A 146 0.49 11.69 0.75
C GLN A 146 0.97 12.49 1.96
N ASP A 147 0.17 13.45 2.42
CA ASP A 147 0.53 14.34 3.53
C ASP A 147 0.70 13.53 4.82
N ARG A 148 -0.22 12.58 5.07
CA ARG A 148 -0.13 11.63 6.18
C ARG A 148 1.13 10.76 6.11
N ALA A 149 1.47 10.25 4.93
CA ALA A 149 2.66 9.43 4.73
C ALA A 149 3.96 10.21 4.97
N VAL A 150 4.05 11.41 4.41
CA VAL A 150 5.19 12.32 4.60
C VAL A 150 5.31 12.73 6.07
N ALA A 151 4.20 13.11 6.72
CA ALA A 151 4.19 13.46 8.15
C ALA A 151 4.67 12.30 9.03
N SER A 152 4.23 11.07 8.72
CA SER A 152 4.69 9.86 9.42
C SER A 152 6.20 9.63 9.26
N ILE A 153 6.73 9.76 8.05
CA ILE A 153 8.18 9.63 7.81
C ILE A 153 8.95 10.72 8.57
N LEU A 154 8.51 11.98 8.47
CA LEU A 154 9.16 13.11 9.13
C LEU A 154 9.16 12.96 10.66
N ARG A 155 8.08 12.44 11.24
CA ARG A 155 8.03 12.12 12.67
C ARG A 155 9.05 11.05 13.04
N LEU A 156 9.17 9.99 12.24
CA LEU A 156 10.05 8.86 12.50
C LEU A 156 11.53 9.15 12.25
N LEU A 157 11.88 10.24 11.56
CA LEU A 157 13.27 10.74 11.52
C LEU A 157 13.79 11.15 12.90
N SER A 158 12.88 11.50 13.81
CA SER A 158 13.19 11.88 15.19
C SER A 158 12.92 10.75 16.20
N ASP A 159 12.73 9.50 15.74
CA ASP A 159 12.49 8.35 16.63
C ASP A 159 13.71 8.07 17.52
N GLU A 160 13.49 7.58 18.74
CA GLU A 160 14.55 7.22 19.70
C GLU A 160 15.44 6.07 19.17
N ASP A 161 14.85 5.13 18.42
CA ASP A 161 15.58 3.99 17.86
C ASP A 161 16.32 4.37 16.56
N GLY A 162 17.65 4.21 16.56
CA GLY A 162 18.48 4.53 15.40
C GLY A 162 18.14 3.75 14.13
N ARG A 163 17.57 2.54 14.26
CA ARG A 163 17.13 1.73 13.10
C ARG A 163 15.89 2.33 12.45
N VAL A 164 14.97 2.86 13.25
CA VAL A 164 13.77 3.54 12.74
C VAL A 164 14.15 4.83 12.04
N ARG A 165 15.05 5.63 12.63
CA ARG A 165 15.57 6.86 11.98
C ARG A 165 16.23 6.55 10.63
N HIS A 166 17.07 5.52 10.58
CA HIS A 166 17.74 5.11 9.35
C HIS A 166 16.72 4.66 8.28
N ALA A 167 15.73 3.84 8.66
CA ALA A 167 14.67 3.41 7.76
C ALA A 167 13.85 4.60 7.24
N ALA A 168 13.46 5.54 8.10
CA ALA A 168 12.74 6.75 7.71
C ALA A 168 13.54 7.61 6.71
N ALA A 169 14.84 7.80 6.93
CA ALA A 169 15.71 8.53 6.01
C ALA A 169 15.85 7.83 4.65
N ALA A 170 16.05 6.50 4.65
CA ALA A 170 16.13 5.71 3.43
C ALA A 170 14.80 5.76 2.65
N SER A 171 13.68 5.58 3.33
CA SER A 171 12.34 5.65 2.73
C SER A 171 12.04 7.02 2.14
N LEU A 172 12.42 8.11 2.82
CA LEU A 172 12.23 9.46 2.29
C LEU A 172 12.96 9.62 0.95
N SER A 173 14.20 9.17 0.84
CA SER A 173 14.99 9.28 -0.40
C SER A 173 14.35 8.53 -1.58
N ARG A 174 13.72 7.39 -1.32
CA ARG A 174 13.01 6.58 -2.31
C ARG A 174 11.63 7.12 -2.65
N LEU A 175 10.99 7.79 -1.69
CA LEU A 175 9.64 8.33 -1.85
C LEU A 175 9.61 9.61 -2.67
N VAL A 176 10.61 10.49 -2.51
CA VAL A 176 10.64 11.82 -3.15
C VAL A 176 10.33 11.81 -4.65
N PRO A 177 10.89 10.90 -5.49
CA PRO A 177 10.58 10.84 -6.92
C PRO A 177 9.13 10.46 -7.26
N ASN A 178 8.40 9.91 -6.28
CA ASN A 178 7.05 9.39 -6.42
C ASN A 178 5.98 10.28 -5.75
N LEU A 179 6.38 11.42 -5.19
CA LEU A 179 5.45 12.43 -4.68
C LEU A 179 4.82 13.23 -5.82
N PHE A 180 3.63 13.75 -5.56
CA PHE A 180 2.92 14.66 -6.45
C PHE A 180 2.61 15.97 -5.74
N PHE A 181 3.07 17.07 -6.34
CA PHE A 181 2.68 18.41 -5.95
C PHE A 181 2.08 19.12 -7.17
N GLU A 182 0.93 19.76 -6.97
CA GLU A 182 0.19 20.41 -8.07
C GLU A 182 1.04 21.50 -8.72
N CYS A 183 1.83 22.25 -7.94
CA CYS A 183 2.69 23.33 -8.43
C CYS A 183 3.81 22.88 -9.38
N ASP A 184 4.17 21.60 -9.40
CA ASP A 184 5.32 21.09 -10.17
C ASP A 184 4.94 20.73 -11.61
N GLN A 185 3.64 20.63 -11.92
CA GLN A 185 3.16 20.19 -13.23
C GLN A 185 2.47 21.34 -13.96
N ALA A 186 2.89 21.61 -15.21
CA ALA A 186 2.32 22.69 -16.03
C ALA A 186 0.79 22.59 -16.24
N GLN A 187 0.21 21.39 -16.08
CA GLN A 187 -1.23 21.13 -16.22
C GLN A 187 -1.93 20.81 -14.88
N ASN A 188 -1.22 20.86 -13.75
CA ASN A 188 -1.73 20.48 -12.42
C ASN A 188 -2.44 19.11 -12.39
N ASP A 189 -2.10 18.19 -13.31
CA ASP A 189 -2.81 16.94 -13.51
C ASP A 189 -1.92 15.73 -13.15
N PRO A 190 -2.31 14.91 -12.15
CA PRO A 190 -1.56 13.71 -11.80
C PRO A 190 -1.44 12.71 -12.95
N VAL A 191 -2.39 12.70 -13.91
CA VAL A 191 -2.30 11.84 -15.10
C VAL A 191 -1.07 12.19 -15.93
N VAL A 192 -0.75 13.47 -16.07
CA VAL A 192 0.42 13.94 -16.84
C VAL A 192 1.72 13.51 -16.16
N ALA A 193 1.77 13.57 -14.82
CA ALA A 193 2.93 13.12 -14.06
C ALA A 193 3.18 11.61 -14.24
N ILE A 194 2.12 10.80 -14.17
CA ILE A 194 2.17 9.35 -14.40
C ILE A 194 2.59 9.05 -15.85
N ALA A 195 1.95 9.70 -16.83
CA ALA A 195 2.27 9.51 -18.25
C ALA A 195 3.72 9.87 -18.56
N ARG A 196 4.26 10.94 -17.97
CA ARG A 196 5.67 11.32 -18.12
C ARG A 196 6.60 10.24 -17.56
N ALA A 197 6.31 9.68 -16.39
CA ALA A 197 7.11 8.61 -15.79
C ALA A 197 7.12 7.35 -16.69
N HIS A 198 5.96 6.94 -17.20
CA HIS A 198 5.88 5.81 -18.14
C HIS A 198 6.61 6.08 -19.45
N THR A 199 6.42 7.27 -20.02
CA THR A 199 7.06 7.67 -21.28
C THR A 199 8.57 7.71 -21.14
N ALA A 200 9.09 8.25 -20.03
CA ALA A 200 10.52 8.26 -19.76
C ALA A 200 11.11 6.84 -19.72
N SER A 201 10.42 5.87 -19.12
CA SER A 201 10.90 4.48 -19.06
C SER A 201 10.82 3.74 -20.40
N CYS A 202 9.79 3.99 -21.21
CA CYS A 202 9.58 3.26 -22.46
C CYS A 202 10.23 3.90 -23.69
N LEU A 203 10.44 5.22 -23.66
CA LEU A 203 10.91 6.02 -24.80
C LEU A 203 12.25 6.71 -24.49
N GLU A 204 13.15 6.03 -23.76
CA GLU A 204 14.52 6.55 -23.62
C GLU A 204 15.15 6.71 -25.00
N LEU A 205 15.71 7.90 -25.23
CA LEU A 205 16.46 8.19 -26.46
C LEU A 205 17.68 7.28 -26.50
N LEU A 206 17.64 6.28 -27.38
CA LEU A 206 18.80 5.45 -27.72
C LEU A 206 19.78 6.26 -28.58
N VAL A 207 20.49 7.20 -27.95
CA VAL A 207 21.60 7.90 -28.59
C VAL A 207 22.86 7.04 -28.38
N HIS A 208 23.39 6.48 -29.46
CA HIS A 208 24.77 5.99 -29.47
C HIS A 208 25.65 7.15 -29.96
N GLU A 209 26.49 7.68 -29.07
CA GLU A 209 27.59 8.55 -29.48
C GLU A 209 28.64 7.68 -30.19
N ASN A 210 28.81 7.89 -31.50
CA ASN A 210 29.89 7.31 -32.31
C ASN A 210 31.12 8.21 -32.27
#